data_AF-A0A1Q9P479-F1
#
_entry.id   AF-A0A1Q9P479-F1
#
_cell.length_a   1.000
_cell.length_b   1.000
_cell.length_c   1.000
_cell.angle_alpha   90.00
_cell.angle_beta   90.00
_cell.angle_gamma   90.00
#
_symmetry.space_group_name_H-M   'P 1'
#
loop_
_entity.id
_entity.type
_entity.pdbx_description
1 polymer ?
#
loop_
_entity_poly.entity_id
_entity_poly.type
_entity_poly.pdbx_seq_one_letter_code
_entity_poly.pdbx_strand_id
1 'polypeptide(L)'
;MITIFTSTIPFLISKAHAYHSQAPTLGMITNMVQAQTVSEIENILQQTHYADVVNEHRPSVNLSEFEIALRRQYAKLLTTFTKAASPDVAKLLQAYSLLIEADNMRMILQAVLKESVTDEIKQSIIPIGKYGMEYYERMMGTTTVEAALDFISHPALNKAAREALK
;
A
#
# COMPACT_ATOMS: atom_id res chain seq x y z
N MET A 1 -32.05 7.28 24.69
CA MET A 1 -31.50 6.76 23.43
C MET A 1 -29.99 6.95 23.48
N ILE A 2 -29.33 6.04 24.19
CA ILE A 2 -27.89 6.02 24.49
C ILE A 2 -27.43 4.64 24.01
N THR A 3 -26.16 4.52 23.61
CA THR A 3 -25.41 3.25 23.42
C THR A 3 -25.34 2.67 22.00
N ILE A 4 -24.61 3.33 21.08
CA ILE A 4 -23.88 2.62 19.99
C ILE A 4 -22.46 3.20 19.78
N PHE A 5 -22.20 4.46 20.18
CA PHE A 5 -20.90 5.11 20.02
C PHE A 5 -19.74 4.56 20.87
N THR A 6 -19.99 3.69 21.86
CA THR A 6 -18.97 3.24 22.82
C THR A 6 -18.17 2.01 22.41
N SER A 7 -18.49 1.34 21.30
CA SER A 7 -17.84 0.05 20.93
C SER A 7 -16.80 0.14 19.80
N THR A 8 -16.95 1.09 18.87
CA THR A 8 -16.15 1.13 17.65
C THR A 8 -14.73 1.64 17.88
N ILE A 9 -14.56 2.72 18.65
CA ILE A 9 -13.23 3.29 18.91
C ILE A 9 -12.38 2.35 19.78
N PRO A 10 -12.88 1.78 20.89
CA PRO A 10 -12.13 0.78 21.65
C PRO A 10 -11.76 -0.45 20.82
N PHE A 11 -12.66 -0.95 19.96
CA PHE A 11 -12.36 -2.06 19.06
C PHE A 11 -11.19 -1.75 18.11
N LEU A 12 -11.21 -0.57 17.47
CA LEU A 12 -10.12 -0.16 16.58
C LEU A 12 -8.81 0.02 17.34
N ILE A 13 -8.84 0.63 18.53
CA ILE A 13 -7.67 0.82 19.39
C ILE A 13 -7.09 -0.54 19.80
N SER A 14 -7.92 -1.47 20.29
CA SER A 14 -7.48 -2.82 20.66
C SER A 14 -6.90 -3.57 19.47
N LYS A 15 -7.52 -3.47 18.29
CA LYS A 15 -7.00 -4.10 17.07
C LYS A 15 -5.67 -3.48 16.65
N ALA A 16 -5.53 -2.15 16.69
CA ALA A 16 -4.29 -1.46 16.38
C ALA A 16 -3.17 -1.86 17.35
N HIS A 17 -3.46 -1.93 18.65
CA HIS A 17 -2.51 -2.42 19.65
C HIS A 17 -2.11 -3.87 19.42
N ALA A 18 -3.05 -4.75 19.04
CA ALA A 18 -2.73 -6.13 18.71
C ALA A 18 -1.73 -6.21 17.54
N TYR A 19 -1.99 -5.50 16.43
CA TYR A 19 -1.05 -5.42 15.30
C TYR A 19 0.31 -4.82 15.70
N HIS A 20 0.31 -3.73 16.46
CA HIS A 20 1.54 -3.07 16.90
C HIS A 20 2.36 -3.96 17.84
N SER A 21 1.71 -4.72 18.73
CA SER A 21 2.39 -5.61 19.68
C SER A 21 3.19 -6.73 19.02
N GLN A 22 2.86 -7.06 17.78
CA GLN A 22 3.51 -8.10 16.99
C GLN A 22 4.41 -7.52 15.88
N ALA A 23 4.58 -6.19 15.83
CA ALA A 23 5.50 -5.54 14.91
C ALA A 23 6.96 -5.74 15.37
N PRO A 24 7.94 -5.64 14.46
CA PRO A 24 9.36 -5.67 14.82
C PRO A 24 9.67 -4.67 15.93
N THR A 25 10.27 -5.17 17.01
CA THR A 25 10.76 -4.30 18.10
C THR A 25 11.98 -3.49 17.64
N LEU A 26 12.33 -2.44 18.38
CA LEU A 26 13.56 -1.69 18.10
C LEU A 26 14.81 -2.59 18.07
N GLY A 27 14.89 -3.59 18.98
CA GLY A 27 15.99 -4.57 18.97
C GLY A 27 16.02 -5.41 17.70
N MET A 28 14.86 -5.87 17.23
CA MET A 28 14.74 -6.59 15.94
C MET A 28 15.14 -5.71 14.76
N ILE A 29 14.74 -4.43 14.75
CA ILE A 29 15.12 -3.47 13.70
C ILE A 29 16.64 -3.27 13.69
N THR A 30 17.26 -3.07 14.85
CA THR A 30 18.72 -2.97 14.96
C THR A 30 19.41 -4.21 14.42
N ASN A 31 18.90 -5.41 14.75
CA ASN A 31 19.45 -6.66 14.24
C ASN A 31 19.28 -6.78 12.71
N MET A 32 18.15 -6.35 12.14
CA MET A 32 17.95 -6.34 10.69
C MET A 32 18.90 -5.36 9.98
N VAL A 33 19.19 -4.21 10.57
CA VAL A 33 20.16 -3.25 10.01
C VAL A 33 21.60 -3.80 10.05
N GLN A 34 21.93 -4.61 11.05
CA GLN A 34 23.24 -5.25 11.19
C GLN A 34 23.37 -6.57 10.43
N ALA A 35 22.27 -7.10 9.91
CA ALA A 35 22.23 -8.36 9.18
C ALA A 35 23.15 -8.30 7.95
N GLN A 36 23.92 -9.36 7.74
CA GLN A 36 24.84 -9.48 6.61
C GLN A 36 24.17 -10.12 5.39
N THR A 37 23.04 -10.80 5.61
CA THR A 37 22.31 -11.51 4.57
C THR A 37 20.81 -11.24 4.63
N VAL A 38 20.14 -11.34 3.48
CA VAL A 38 18.67 -11.23 3.43
C VAL A 38 18.01 -12.37 4.22
N SER A 39 18.61 -13.57 4.24
CA SER A 39 18.12 -14.69 5.05
C SER A 39 18.11 -14.42 6.55
N GLU A 40 19.06 -13.64 7.07
CA GLU A 40 19.03 -13.20 8.47
C GLU A 40 17.84 -12.28 8.75
N ILE A 41 17.52 -11.38 7.81
CA ILE A 41 16.34 -10.52 7.89
C ILE A 41 15.06 -11.37 7.86
N GLU A 42 14.99 -12.39 6.99
CA GLU A 42 13.86 -13.33 6.95
C GLU A 42 13.64 -14.01 8.31
N ASN A 43 14.70 -14.54 8.91
CA ASN A 43 14.62 -15.23 10.19
C ASN A 43 14.12 -14.31 11.31
N ILE A 44 14.48 -13.02 11.28
CA ILE A 44 13.95 -12.03 12.23
C ILE A 44 12.46 -11.77 11.96
N LEU A 45 12.08 -11.56 10.70
CA LEU A 45 10.69 -11.29 10.33
C LEU A 45 9.76 -12.48 10.58
N GLN A 46 10.26 -13.72 10.47
CA GLN A 46 9.52 -14.94 10.83
C GLN A 46 9.12 -15.01 12.31
N GLN A 47 9.75 -14.23 13.18
CA GLN A 47 9.39 -14.13 14.60
C GLN A 47 8.32 -13.07 14.87
N THR A 48 7.78 -12.44 13.82
CA THR A 48 6.79 -11.36 13.90
C THR A 48 5.51 -11.76 13.18
N HIS A 49 4.49 -10.89 13.17
CA HIS A 49 3.27 -11.11 12.39
C HIS A 49 3.48 -11.16 10.86
N TYR A 50 4.70 -10.89 10.38
CA TYR A 50 5.06 -11.02 8.97
C TYR A 50 5.43 -12.44 8.55
N ALA A 51 5.46 -13.41 9.48
CA ALA A 51 5.85 -14.78 9.19
C ALA A 51 5.12 -15.40 7.98
N ASP A 52 3.81 -15.21 7.89
CA ASP A 52 3.00 -15.72 6.78
C ASP A 52 3.46 -15.13 5.45
N VAL A 53 3.67 -13.82 5.39
CA VAL A 53 4.11 -13.13 4.17
C VAL A 53 5.53 -13.55 3.78
N VAL A 54 6.42 -13.72 4.75
CA VAL A 54 7.80 -14.20 4.49
C VAL A 54 7.79 -15.63 3.97
N ASN A 55 6.93 -16.50 4.48
CA ASN A 55 6.84 -17.88 4.05
C ASN A 55 6.26 -18.03 2.64
N GLU A 56 5.25 -17.21 2.31
CA GLU A 56 4.63 -17.20 0.98
C GLU A 56 5.53 -16.52 -0.06
N HIS A 57 6.19 -15.42 0.30
CA HIS A 57 6.99 -14.60 -0.60
C HIS A 57 8.37 -14.33 0.03
N ARG A 58 9.33 -15.26 -0.15
CA ARG A 58 10.64 -15.16 0.51
C ARG A 58 11.48 -13.98 -0.03
N PRO A 59 11.86 -12.99 0.82
CA PRO A 59 12.69 -11.85 0.43
C PRO A 59 14.00 -12.22 -0.28
N SER A 60 14.64 -13.32 0.13
CA SER A 60 15.91 -13.82 -0.43
C SER A 60 15.76 -14.42 -1.83
N VAL A 61 14.54 -14.79 -2.22
CA VAL A 61 14.22 -15.31 -3.56
C VAL A 61 13.79 -14.16 -4.47
N ASN A 62 12.83 -13.34 -4.02
CA ASN A 62 12.30 -12.23 -4.79
C ASN A 62 11.86 -11.08 -3.87
N LEU A 63 12.78 -10.13 -3.68
CA LEU A 63 12.53 -8.96 -2.82
C LEU A 63 11.38 -8.09 -3.33
N SER A 64 11.22 -7.95 -4.65
CA SER A 64 10.17 -7.11 -5.24
C SER A 64 8.78 -7.68 -4.98
N GLU A 65 8.62 -9.00 -5.16
CA GLU A 65 7.36 -9.69 -4.88
C GLU A 65 7.02 -9.64 -3.38
N PHE A 66 8.02 -9.81 -2.51
CA PHE A 66 7.85 -9.65 -1.08
C PHE A 66 7.40 -8.22 -0.69
N GLU A 67 8.01 -7.18 -1.27
CA GLU A 67 7.61 -5.79 -1.03
C GLU A 67 6.14 -5.57 -1.44
N ILE A 68 5.74 -6.07 -2.61
CA ILE A 68 4.34 -5.99 -3.08
C ILE A 68 3.41 -6.71 -2.10
N ALA A 69 3.80 -7.89 -1.61
CA ALA A 69 3.00 -8.66 -0.64
C ALA A 69 2.82 -7.90 0.69
N LEU A 70 3.88 -7.28 1.22
CA LEU A 70 3.80 -6.42 2.41
C LEU A 70 2.86 -5.23 2.19
N ARG A 71 3.01 -4.52 1.07
CA ARG A 71 2.15 -3.37 0.75
C ARG A 71 0.68 -3.79 0.59
N ARG A 72 0.41 -4.96 0.02
CA ARG A 72 -0.95 -5.55 -0.06
C ARG A 72 -1.50 -5.90 1.33
N GLN A 73 -0.69 -6.45 2.21
CA GLN A 73 -1.09 -6.72 3.60
C GLN A 73 -1.46 -5.42 4.32
N TYR A 74 -0.64 -4.37 4.16
CA TYR A 74 -0.93 -3.04 4.70
C TYR A 74 -2.22 -2.45 4.12
N ALA A 75 -2.45 -2.57 2.81
CA ALA A 75 -3.68 -2.11 2.16
C ALA A 75 -4.93 -2.83 2.69
N LYS A 76 -4.86 -4.16 2.89
CA LYS A 76 -5.93 -4.95 3.53
C LYS A 76 -6.21 -4.48 4.95
N LEU A 77 -5.16 -4.18 5.71
CA LEU A 77 -5.26 -3.63 7.07
C LEU A 77 -5.99 -2.28 7.04
N LEU A 78 -5.50 -1.33 6.24
CA LEU A 78 -6.07 0.01 6.13
C LEU A 78 -7.54 -0.03 5.71
N THR A 79 -7.89 -0.90 4.76
CA THR A 79 -9.28 -1.12 4.33
C THR A 79 -10.16 -1.63 5.48
N THR A 80 -9.63 -2.57 6.28
CA THR A 80 -10.35 -3.13 7.43
C THR A 80 -10.62 -2.06 8.50
N PHE A 81 -9.61 -1.25 8.83
CA PHE A 81 -9.76 -0.15 9.78
C PHE A 81 -10.72 0.93 9.26
N THR A 82 -10.62 1.28 7.98
CA THR A 82 -11.48 2.30 7.36
C THR A 82 -12.95 1.87 7.37
N LYS A 83 -13.25 0.61 7.05
CA LYS A 83 -14.63 0.07 7.05
C LYS A 83 -15.25 0.00 8.44
N ALA A 84 -14.43 -0.22 9.46
CA ALA A 84 -14.87 -0.29 10.84
C ALA A 84 -14.86 1.07 11.54
N ALA A 85 -14.39 2.15 10.91
CA ALA A 85 -14.27 3.46 11.52
C ALA A 85 -15.55 4.30 11.44
N SER A 86 -15.69 5.26 12.36
CA SER A 86 -16.67 6.34 12.21
C SER A 86 -16.33 7.19 10.97
N PRO A 87 -17.29 7.93 10.38
CA PRO A 87 -17.05 8.71 9.16
C PRO A 87 -15.84 9.64 9.23
N ASP A 88 -15.61 10.32 10.36
CA ASP A 88 -14.49 11.25 10.54
C ASP A 88 -13.14 10.53 10.57
N VAL A 89 -13.05 9.41 11.29
CA VAL A 89 -11.84 8.59 11.36
C VAL A 89 -11.58 7.88 10.03
N ALA A 90 -12.63 7.42 9.35
CA ALA A 90 -12.53 6.83 8.02
C ALA A 90 -11.97 7.84 7.00
N LYS A 91 -12.39 9.11 7.07
CA LYS A 91 -11.85 10.19 6.24
C LYS A 91 -10.34 10.39 6.45
N LEU A 92 -9.89 10.34 7.70
CA LEU A 92 -8.47 10.42 8.04
C LEU A 92 -7.70 9.20 7.49
N LEU A 93 -8.24 7.99 7.66
CA LEU A 93 -7.62 6.76 7.18
C LEU A 93 -7.55 6.70 5.64
N GLN A 94 -8.55 7.24 4.95
CA GLN A 94 -8.56 7.36 3.49
C GLN A 94 -7.40 8.23 2.97
N ALA A 95 -6.92 9.20 3.75
CA ALA A 95 -5.75 10.00 3.36
C ALA A 95 -4.48 9.14 3.20
N TYR A 96 -4.33 8.05 3.95
CA TYR A 96 -3.22 7.10 3.78
C TYR A 96 -3.37 6.26 2.50
N SER A 97 -4.60 6.03 2.04
CA SER A 97 -4.83 5.33 0.77
C SER A 97 -4.33 6.16 -0.41
N LEU A 98 -4.40 7.49 -0.32
CA LEU A 98 -3.93 8.41 -1.36
C LEU A 98 -2.45 8.23 -1.70
N LEU A 99 -1.61 7.87 -0.72
CA LEU A 99 -0.18 7.60 -0.96
C LEU A 99 0.01 6.38 -1.88
N ILE A 100 -0.74 5.31 -1.63
CA ILE A 100 -0.70 4.10 -2.46
C ILE A 100 -1.30 4.38 -3.84
N GLU A 101 -2.40 5.14 -3.90
CA GLU A 101 -3.00 5.56 -5.16
C GLU A 101 -2.04 6.40 -6.02
N ALA A 102 -1.32 7.33 -5.39
CA ALA A 102 -0.32 8.16 -6.06
C ALA A 102 0.85 7.31 -6.59
N ASP A 103 1.31 6.33 -5.82
CA ASP A 103 2.35 5.38 -6.28
C ASP A 103 1.86 4.53 -7.45
N ASN A 104 0.64 3.99 -7.39
CA ASN A 104 0.03 3.26 -8.51
C ASN A 104 0.01 4.13 -9.77
N MET A 105 -0.47 5.37 -9.66
CA MET A 105 -0.53 6.32 -10.78
C MET A 105 0.86 6.65 -11.32
N ARG A 106 1.84 6.90 -10.44
CA ARG A 106 3.23 7.15 -10.83
C ARG A 106 3.82 5.99 -11.62
N MET A 107 3.61 4.76 -11.15
CA MET A 107 4.08 3.56 -11.84
C MET A 107 3.45 3.42 -13.22
N ILE A 108 2.15 3.63 -13.34
CA ILE A 108 1.43 3.58 -14.62
C ILE A 108 1.93 4.64 -15.58
N LEU A 109 2.06 5.90 -15.13
CA LEU A 109 2.56 6.99 -15.96
C LEU A 109 3.98 6.72 -16.48
N GLN A 110 4.87 6.22 -15.62
CA GLN A 110 6.23 5.86 -16.02
C GLN A 110 6.25 4.75 -17.08
N ALA A 111 5.32 3.81 -16.99
CA ALA A 111 5.18 2.72 -17.94
C ALA A 111 4.62 3.15 -19.27
N VAL A 112 3.58 4.00 -19.26
CA VAL A 112 2.99 4.60 -20.46
C VAL A 112 4.04 5.45 -21.16
N LEU A 113 4.80 6.27 -20.43
CA LEU A 113 5.87 7.11 -20.98
C LEU A 113 6.97 6.29 -21.68
N LYS A 114 7.28 5.10 -21.16
CA LYS A 114 8.31 4.20 -21.69
C LYS A 114 7.78 3.19 -22.70
N GLU A 115 6.49 3.24 -23.03
CA GLU A 115 5.80 2.23 -23.85
C GLU A 115 5.99 0.80 -23.30
N SER A 116 6.10 0.66 -21.98
CA SER A 116 6.50 -0.56 -21.29
C SER A 116 5.44 -1.07 -20.31
N VAL A 117 4.16 -0.98 -20.69
CA VAL A 117 3.07 -1.52 -19.88
C VAL A 117 3.12 -3.05 -19.92
N THR A 118 3.59 -3.67 -18.84
CA THR A 118 3.73 -5.13 -18.71
C THR A 118 2.75 -5.72 -17.68
N ASP A 119 2.60 -7.04 -17.68
CA ASP A 119 1.82 -7.73 -16.65
C ASP A 119 2.46 -7.61 -15.26
N GLU A 120 3.78 -7.40 -15.16
CA GLU A 120 4.47 -7.12 -13.89
C GLU A 120 3.96 -5.83 -13.24
N ILE A 121 3.68 -4.81 -14.05
CA ILE A 121 3.13 -3.54 -13.56
C ILE A 121 1.73 -3.77 -13.01
N LYS A 122 0.89 -4.50 -13.74
CA LYS A 122 -0.46 -4.87 -13.26
C LYS A 122 -0.39 -5.60 -11.93
N GLN A 123 0.54 -6.54 -11.79
CA GLN A 123 0.74 -7.29 -10.54
C GLN A 123 1.21 -6.39 -9.40
N SER A 124 1.94 -5.32 -9.70
CA SER A 124 2.44 -4.37 -8.71
C SER A 124 1.40 -3.34 -8.25
N ILE A 125 0.29 -3.18 -8.99
CA ILE A 125 -0.80 -2.28 -8.60
C ILE A 125 -1.53 -2.81 -7.35
N ILE A 126 -1.80 -1.91 -6.41
CA ILE A 126 -2.51 -2.22 -5.17
C ILE A 126 -3.84 -1.46 -5.16
N PRO A 127 -4.97 -2.10 -5.50
CA PRO A 127 -6.26 -1.42 -5.55
C PRO A 127 -6.73 -1.09 -4.13
N ILE A 128 -6.75 0.20 -3.79
CA ILE A 128 -7.20 0.70 -2.49
C ILE A 128 -7.81 2.09 -2.65
N GLY A 129 -8.61 2.49 -1.66
CA GLY A 129 -9.17 3.82 -1.58
C GLY A 129 -10.35 3.97 -2.55
N LYS A 130 -10.28 4.99 -3.38
CA LYS A 130 -11.31 5.37 -4.36
C LYS A 130 -11.21 4.54 -5.65
N TYR A 131 -10.01 4.09 -6.01
CA TYR A 131 -9.76 3.48 -7.32
C TYR A 131 -9.57 1.96 -7.22
N GLY A 132 -10.41 1.23 -7.94
CA GLY A 132 -10.27 -0.22 -8.14
C GLY A 132 -9.36 -0.56 -9.31
N MET A 133 -9.08 -1.86 -9.52
CA MET A 133 -8.20 -2.32 -10.59
C MET A 133 -8.68 -1.91 -11.98
N GLU A 134 -10.00 -1.98 -12.25
CA GLU A 134 -10.61 -1.54 -13.52
C GLU A 134 -10.30 -0.07 -13.86
N TYR A 135 -10.11 0.77 -12.83
CA TYR A 135 -9.70 2.16 -13.04
C TYR A 135 -8.28 2.24 -13.59
N TYR A 136 -7.37 1.51 -12.94
CA TYR A 136 -5.95 1.48 -13.30
C TYR A 136 -5.72 0.80 -14.65
N GLU A 137 -6.48 -0.23 -14.97
CA GLU A 137 -6.43 -0.89 -16.28
C GLU A 137 -6.82 0.06 -17.41
N ARG A 138 -7.86 0.87 -17.23
CA ARG A 138 -8.21 1.92 -18.20
C ARG A 138 -7.11 2.97 -18.35
N MET A 139 -6.48 3.37 -17.25
CA MET A 139 -5.34 4.30 -17.27
C MET A 139 -4.12 3.69 -17.98
N MET A 140 -3.82 2.40 -17.77
CA MET A 140 -2.75 1.69 -18.47
C MET A 140 -3.03 1.49 -19.97
N GLY A 141 -4.31 1.44 -20.36
CA GLY A 141 -4.72 1.30 -21.76
C GLY A 141 -4.58 2.57 -22.60
N THR A 142 -4.17 3.70 -22.02
CA THR A 142 -3.94 4.94 -22.77
C THR A 142 -2.63 4.89 -23.54
N THR A 143 -2.59 5.49 -24.73
CA THR A 143 -1.41 5.51 -25.61
C THR A 143 -0.46 6.69 -25.36
N THR A 144 -0.88 7.70 -24.59
CA THR A 144 -0.05 8.87 -24.27
C THR A 144 -0.14 9.21 -22.79
N VAL A 145 0.91 9.83 -22.27
CA VAL A 145 0.95 10.26 -20.86
C VAL A 145 -0.11 11.34 -20.61
N GLU A 146 -0.37 12.23 -21.56
CA GLU A 146 -1.41 13.25 -21.46
C GLU A 146 -2.80 12.64 -21.27
N ALA A 147 -3.11 11.58 -22.01
CA ALA A 147 -4.37 10.86 -21.86
C ALA A 147 -4.44 10.11 -20.51
N ALA A 148 -3.32 9.53 -20.05
CA ALA A 148 -3.24 8.92 -18.73
C ALA A 148 -3.48 9.94 -17.60
N LEU A 149 -2.99 11.18 -17.76
CA LEU A 149 -3.15 12.25 -16.77
C LEU A 149 -4.60 12.72 -16.60
N ASP A 150 -5.47 12.50 -17.59
CA ASP A 150 -6.91 12.80 -17.46
C ASP A 150 -7.61 11.88 -16.44
N PHE A 151 -6.98 10.74 -16.09
CA PHE A 151 -7.39 9.88 -14.98
C PHE A 151 -6.90 10.37 -13.61
N ILE A 152 -6.20 11.49 -13.48
CA ILE A 152 -5.82 12.00 -12.16
C ILE A 152 -6.88 12.98 -11.69
N SER A 153 -7.83 12.50 -10.87
CA SER A 153 -8.93 13.35 -10.38
C SER A 153 -8.52 14.32 -9.27
N HIS A 154 -7.32 14.18 -8.70
CA HIS A 154 -6.85 15.05 -7.62
C HIS A 154 -6.14 16.28 -8.22
N PRO A 155 -6.68 17.51 -8.07
CA PRO A 155 -6.17 18.68 -8.80
C PRO A 155 -4.69 18.98 -8.54
N ALA A 156 -4.24 18.86 -7.29
CA ALA A 156 -2.84 19.11 -6.94
C ALA A 156 -1.88 18.07 -7.56
N LEU A 157 -2.28 16.80 -7.60
CA LEU A 157 -1.45 15.74 -8.21
C LEU A 157 -1.43 15.89 -9.73
N ASN A 158 -2.57 16.19 -10.33
CA ASN A 158 -2.69 16.42 -11.77
C ASN A 158 -1.82 17.60 -12.22
N LYS A 159 -1.90 18.73 -11.49
CA LYS A 159 -1.07 19.91 -11.74
C LYS A 159 0.42 19.58 -11.63
N ALA A 160 0.85 18.97 -10.53
CA ALA A 160 2.26 18.62 -10.33
C ALA A 160 2.79 17.67 -11.41
N ALA A 161 1.99 16.68 -11.81
CA ALA A 161 2.36 15.73 -12.85
C ALA A 161 2.45 16.39 -14.23
N ARG A 162 1.55 17.31 -14.57
CA ARG A 162 1.61 18.09 -15.82
C ARG A 162 2.79 19.06 -15.87
N GLU A 163 3.17 19.64 -14.73
CA GLU A 163 4.36 20.51 -14.64
C GLU A 163 5.65 19.71 -14.85
N ALA A 164 5.73 18.47 -14.36
CA ALA A 164 6.89 17.61 -14.51
C ALA A 164 7.14 17.08 -15.94
N LEU A 165 6.18 17.24 -16.86
CA LEU A 165 6.31 16.85 -18.27
C LEU A 165 6.79 17.98 -19.20
N LYS A 166 6.88 19.21 -18.70
CA LYS A 166 7.39 20.36 -19.44
C LYS A 166 8.89 20.50 -19.28
#